data_AF-A0A1H8YQB3-F1
#
_entry.id   AF-A0A1H8YQB3-F1
#
_cell.length_a   1.000
_cell.length_b   1.000
_cell.length_c   1.000
_cell.angle_alpha   90.00
_cell.angle_beta   90.00
_cell.angle_gamma   90.00
#
_symmetry.space_group_name_H-M   'P 1'
#
loop_
_entity.id
_entity.type
_entity.pdbx_description
1 polymer ?
#
loop_
_entity_poly.entity_id
_entity_poly.type
_entity_poly.pdbx_seq_one_letter_code
_entity_poly.pdbx_strand_id
1 'polypeptide(L)'
;MTGAAEQRAGYAALMSAWPVPDGIRTTEVDLGGLRALLIEPAGESRPGSVLFFHGGGYVAGSPETELFLTAHLVTRTGFRACSPDYRLAPEHPFPAASRTV
;
A
#
# COMPACT_ATOMS: atom_id res chain seq x y z
N MET A 1 1.94 -26.86 4.61
CA MET A 1 1.74 -25.45 5.00
C MET A 1 2.90 -24.67 4.42
N THR A 2 2.65 -23.88 3.38
CA THR A 2 3.59 -22.90 2.83
C THR A 2 3.93 -21.88 3.93
N GLY A 3 5.21 -21.57 4.12
CA GLY A 3 5.63 -20.64 5.19
C GLY A 3 5.16 -19.21 4.94
N ALA A 4 5.04 -18.37 5.97
CA ALA A 4 4.57 -16.98 5.83
C ALA A 4 5.39 -16.17 4.80
N ALA A 5 6.71 -16.37 4.76
CA ALA A 5 7.57 -15.73 3.77
C ALA A 5 7.29 -16.19 2.33
N GLU A 6 7.02 -17.48 2.12
CA GLU A 6 6.68 -18.05 0.81
C GLU A 6 5.30 -17.57 0.35
N GLN A 7 4.31 -17.49 1.27
CA GLN A 7 3.01 -16.88 0.99
C GLN A 7 3.14 -15.39 0.61
N ARG A 8 3.98 -14.62 1.32
CA ARG A 8 4.25 -13.20 1.01
C ARG A 8 4.88 -13.03 -0.37
N ALA A 9 5.88 -13.85 -0.69
CA ALA A 9 6.53 -13.83 -1.99
C ALA A 9 5.55 -14.19 -3.13
N GLY A 10 4.73 -15.22 -2.95
CA GLY A 10 3.69 -15.60 -3.92
C GLY A 10 2.64 -14.52 -4.11
N TYR A 11 2.21 -13.87 -3.03
CA TYR A 11 1.25 -12.76 -3.09
C TYR A 11 1.85 -11.53 -3.80
N ALA A 12 3.09 -11.16 -3.48
CA ALA A 12 3.79 -10.08 -4.16
C ALA A 12 3.95 -10.36 -5.66
N ALA A 13 4.39 -11.57 -6.04
CA ALA A 13 4.54 -11.96 -7.43
C ALA A 13 3.21 -11.94 -8.20
N LEU A 14 2.12 -12.39 -7.57
CA LEU A 14 0.78 -12.28 -8.12
C LEU A 14 0.47 -10.80 -8.38
N MET A 15 0.48 -9.96 -7.34
CA MET A 15 0.01 -8.58 -7.46
C MET A 15 0.88 -7.70 -8.36
N SER A 16 2.19 -7.94 -8.43
CA SER A 16 3.11 -7.23 -9.34
C SER A 16 2.93 -7.56 -10.83
N ALA A 17 2.08 -8.54 -11.18
CA ALA A 17 1.75 -8.82 -12.57
C ALA A 17 0.84 -7.75 -13.21
N TRP A 18 0.19 -6.90 -12.40
CA TRP A 18 -0.65 -5.82 -12.89
C TRP A 18 0.20 -4.56 -13.16
N PRO A 19 0.11 -3.96 -14.36
CA PRO A 19 0.89 -2.78 -14.69
C PRO A 19 0.43 -1.57 -13.88
N VAL A 20 1.40 -0.79 -13.40
CA VAL A 20 1.15 0.50 -12.77
C VAL A 20 0.96 1.55 -13.88
N PRO A 21 -0.13 2.31 -13.91
CA PRO A 21 -0.30 3.39 -14.88
C PRO A 21 0.73 4.50 -14.66
N ASP A 22 1.13 5.15 -15.75
CA ASP A 22 1.95 6.36 -15.71
C ASP A 22 1.20 7.54 -15.05
N GLY A 23 1.91 8.66 -14.88
CA GLY A 23 1.29 9.90 -14.41
C GLY A 23 1.12 9.98 -12.90
N ILE A 24 1.91 9.21 -12.16
CA ILE A 24 2.04 9.31 -10.70
C ILE A 24 3.49 9.57 -10.29
N ARG A 25 3.66 10.07 -9.06
CA ARG A 25 4.91 10.07 -8.31
C ARG A 25 4.69 9.33 -7.00
N THR A 26 5.70 8.59 -6.56
CA THR A 26 5.70 7.94 -5.26
C THR A 26 6.80 8.53 -4.38
N THR A 27 6.49 8.74 -3.11
CA THR A 27 7.45 9.20 -2.11
C THR A 27 7.25 8.38 -0.84
N GLU A 28 8.32 7.86 -0.26
CA GLU A 28 8.26 7.26 1.07
C GLU A 28 8.12 8.36 2.12
N VAL A 29 7.17 8.20 3.05
CA VAL A 29 6.89 9.17 4.11
C VAL A 29 6.73 8.46 5.44
N ASP A 30 6.96 9.21 6.53
CA ASP A 30 6.56 8.79 7.87
C ASP A 30 5.12 9.24 8.13
N LEU A 31 4.26 8.29 8.50
CA LEU A 31 2.89 8.51 8.93
C LEU A 31 2.75 8.16 10.42
N GLY A 32 3.25 9.05 11.28
CA GLY A 32 3.13 8.88 12.73
C GLY A 32 4.00 7.75 13.29
N GLY A 33 5.23 7.64 12.81
CA GLY A 33 6.18 6.58 13.19
C GLY A 33 6.06 5.30 12.36
N LEU A 34 5.30 5.34 11.26
CA LEU A 34 5.09 4.22 10.36
C LEU A 34 5.49 4.59 8.96
N ARG A 35 6.24 3.70 8.33
CA ARG A 35 6.54 3.80 6.90
C ARG A 35 5.23 3.80 6.11
N ALA A 36 5.10 4.72 5.18
CA ALA A 36 4.01 4.76 4.22
C ALA A 36 4.52 5.19 2.85
N LEU A 37 3.80 4.80 1.80
CA LEU A 37 4.01 5.32 0.46
C LEU A 37 2.97 6.40 0.18
N LEU A 38 3.41 7.61 -0.09
CA LEU A 38 2.58 8.68 -0.62
C LEU A 38 2.59 8.57 -2.16
N ILE A 39 1.42 8.43 -2.75
CA ILE A 39 1.20 8.35 -4.19
C ILE A 39 0.43 9.60 -4.62
N GLU A 40 1.03 10.38 -5.51
CA GLU A 40 0.50 11.65 -5.97
C GLU A 40 0.37 11.65 -7.49
N PRO A 41 -0.61 12.38 -8.07
CA PRO A 41 -0.63 12.56 -9.51
C PRO A 41 0.62 13.34 -9.95
N ALA A 42 1.07 13.16 -11.19
CA ALA A 42 2.17 13.96 -11.74
C ALA A 42 1.82 15.46 -11.83
N GLY A 43 0.54 15.81 -11.86
CA GLY A 43 0.06 17.19 -11.73
C GLY A 43 -0.15 17.64 -10.28
N GLU A 44 -0.99 18.66 -10.10
CA GLU A 44 -1.47 19.06 -8.77
C GLU A 44 -2.49 18.06 -8.23
N SER A 45 -2.35 17.72 -6.95
CA SER A 45 -3.35 16.91 -6.25
C SER A 45 -4.56 17.75 -5.86
N ARG A 46 -5.76 17.18 -5.97
CA ARG A 46 -6.96 17.74 -5.36
C ARG A 46 -6.82 17.80 -3.84
N PRO A 47 -7.47 18.78 -3.17
CA PRO A 47 -7.44 18.87 -1.71
C PRO A 47 -8.10 17.63 -1.10
N GLY A 48 -7.46 17.06 -0.08
CA GLY A 48 -7.88 15.80 0.55
C GLY A 48 -6.88 14.67 0.32
N SER A 49 -7.10 13.53 0.97
CA SER A 49 -6.21 12.37 0.85
C SER A 49 -6.99 11.09 1.07
N VAL A 50 -6.65 10.06 0.30
CA VAL A 50 -7.14 8.70 0.52
C VAL A 50 -6.13 7.97 1.38
N LEU A 51 -6.54 7.51 2.57
CA LEU A 51 -5.76 6.56 3.35
C LEU A 51 -6.12 5.15 2.87
N PHE A 52 -5.15 4.45 2.29
CA PHE A 52 -5.36 3.17 1.63
C PHE A 52 -4.64 2.05 2.37
N PHE A 53 -5.37 1.10 2.95
CA PHE A 53 -4.77 -0.07 3.59
C PHE A 53 -4.68 -1.21 2.58
N HIS A 54 -3.47 -1.72 2.38
CA HIS A 54 -3.28 -2.80 1.43
C HIS A 54 -3.96 -4.11 1.87
N GLY A 55 -4.32 -4.95 0.91
CA GLY A 55 -4.85 -6.30 1.12
C GLY A 55 -3.80 -7.30 1.61
N GLY A 56 -4.08 -8.59 1.42
CA GLY A 56 -3.19 -9.69 1.83
C GLY A 56 -3.53 -10.35 3.18
N GLY A 57 -4.76 -10.16 3.65
CA GLY A 57 -5.32 -10.91 4.79
C GLY A 57 -4.60 -10.68 6.12
N TYR A 58 -3.99 -9.50 6.30
CA TYR A 58 -3.16 -9.14 7.46
C TYR A 58 -1.88 -9.97 7.63
N VAL A 59 -1.51 -10.78 6.64
CA VAL A 59 -0.34 -11.66 6.68
C VAL A 59 0.64 -11.42 5.53
N ALA A 60 0.19 -10.76 4.47
CA ALA A 60 0.98 -10.42 3.29
C ALA A 60 0.58 -9.04 2.75
N GLY A 61 1.31 -8.59 1.73
CA GLY A 61 1.12 -7.29 1.10
C GLY A 61 2.07 -6.23 1.64
N SER A 62 2.13 -5.12 0.92
CA SER A 62 2.82 -3.88 1.24
C SER A 62 2.25 -2.76 0.37
N PRO A 63 2.59 -1.48 0.64
CA PRO A 63 2.21 -0.38 -0.24
C PRO A 63 2.60 -0.59 -1.71
N GLU A 64 3.75 -1.21 -1.97
CA GLU A 64 4.27 -1.51 -3.31
C GLU A 64 3.49 -2.62 -4.00
N THR A 65 3.11 -3.67 -3.27
CA THR A 65 2.34 -4.79 -3.87
C THR A 65 1.02 -4.33 -4.47
N GLU A 66 0.43 -3.27 -3.92
CA GLU A 66 -0.85 -2.71 -4.39
C GLU A 66 -0.70 -1.33 -5.04
N LEU A 67 0.51 -1.01 -5.52
CA LEU A 67 0.77 0.25 -6.21
C LEU A 67 -0.13 0.41 -7.44
N PHE A 68 -0.45 -0.66 -8.17
CA PHE A 68 -1.34 -0.58 -9.33
C PHE A 68 -2.74 -0.06 -8.96
N LEU A 69 -3.28 -0.47 -7.80
CA LEU A 69 -4.61 -0.04 -7.32
C LEU A 69 -4.58 1.43 -6.92
N THR A 70 -3.62 1.81 -6.09
CA THR A 70 -3.48 3.19 -5.61
C THR A 70 -3.16 4.15 -6.76
N ALA A 71 -2.34 3.75 -7.73
CA ALA A 71 -2.03 4.53 -8.91
C ALA A 71 -3.27 4.75 -9.80
N HIS A 72 -4.11 3.72 -10.01
CA HIS A 72 -5.38 3.90 -10.70
C HIS A 72 -6.35 4.82 -9.94
N LEU A 73 -6.39 4.70 -8.62
CA LEU A 73 -7.21 5.58 -7.78
C LEU A 73 -6.73 7.04 -7.90
N VAL A 74 -5.43 7.28 -7.83
CA VAL A 74 -4.83 8.62 -7.95
C VAL A 74 -5.06 9.22 -9.33
N THR A 75 -4.72 8.50 -10.40
CA THR A 75 -4.84 8.99 -11.79
C THR A 75 -6.28 9.26 -12.19
N ARG A 76 -7.25 8.48 -11.70
CA ARG A 76 -8.67 8.64 -12.06
C ARG A 76 -9.41 9.67 -11.23
N THR A 77 -8.96 9.95 -10.01
CA THR A 77 -9.68 10.86 -9.09
C THR A 77 -9.00 12.22 -8.93
N GLY A 78 -7.68 12.27 -9.13
CA GLY A 78 -6.83 13.43 -8.83
C GLY A 78 -6.53 13.63 -7.35
N PHE A 79 -7.07 12.80 -6.44
CA PHE A 79 -6.65 12.82 -5.03
C PHE A 79 -5.32 12.09 -4.88
N ARG A 80 -4.49 12.53 -3.94
CA ARG A 80 -3.34 11.73 -3.49
C ARG A 80 -3.80 10.58 -2.58
N ALA A 81 -3.02 9.52 -2.55
CA ALA A 81 -3.20 8.37 -1.66
C ALA A 81 -1.99 8.22 -0.73
N CYS A 82 -2.23 7.87 0.53
CA CYS A 82 -1.20 7.48 1.49
C CYS A 82 -1.45 6.02 1.87
N SER A 83 -0.48 5.15 1.63
CA SER A 83 -0.59 3.71 1.87
C SER A 83 0.41 3.28 2.95
N PRO A 84 -0.01 3.08 4.20
CA PRO A 84 0.89 2.66 5.28
C PRO A 84 1.30 1.20 5.15
N ASP A 85 2.55 0.93 5.51
CA ASP A 85 3.14 -0.39 5.65
C ASP A 85 2.79 -0.95 7.04
N TYR A 86 1.53 -1.37 7.19
CA TYR A 86 1.01 -1.74 8.49
C TYR A 86 1.53 -3.10 8.96
N ARG A 87 1.53 -3.29 10.29
CA ARG A 87 2.10 -4.48 10.92
C ARG A 87 1.33 -5.75 10.53
N LEU A 88 2.05 -6.79 10.11
CA LEU A 88 1.49 -8.07 9.68
C LEU A 88 1.64 -9.17 10.72
N ALA A 89 0.68 -10.09 10.72
CA ALA A 89 0.78 -11.37 11.39
C ALA A 89 1.68 -12.33 10.57
N PRO A 90 2.29 -13.35 11.20
CA PRO A 90 2.18 -13.70 12.62
C PRO A 90 3.07 -12.88 13.58
N GLU A 91 4.02 -12.07 13.09
CA GLU A 91 4.96 -11.31 13.90
C GLU A 91 4.25 -10.28 14.79
N HIS A 92 3.17 -9.71 14.26
CA HIS A 92 2.32 -8.76 14.94
C HIS A 92 0.85 -9.18 14.80
N PRO A 93 0.35 -10.07 15.68
CA PRO A 93 -1.02 -10.55 15.60
C PRO A 93 -2.04 -9.44 15.90
N PHE A 94 -3.32 -9.74 15.66
CA PHE A 94 -4.42 -8.85 16.04
C PHE A 94 -4.27 -8.40 17.51
N PRO A 95 -4.43 -7.10 17.84
CA PRO A 95 -4.96 -6.02 17.00
C PRO A 95 -3.88 -5.09 16.39
N ALA A 96 -2.66 -5.56 16.13
CA ALA A 96 -1.55 -4.69 15.76
C ALA A 96 -1.79 -3.83 14.51
N ALA A 97 -2.39 -4.39 13.46
CA ALA A 97 -2.72 -3.67 12.23
C ALA A 97 -3.68 -2.48 12.48
N SER A 98 -4.75 -2.67 13.25
CA SER A 98 -5.74 -1.61 13.50
C SER A 98 -5.25 -0.51 14.46
N ARG A 99 -4.17 -0.74 15.19
CA ARG A 99 -3.51 0.25 16.08
C ARG A 99 -2.37 0.99 15.39
N THR A 100 -2.33 0.93 14.06
CA THR A 100 -1.30 1.55 13.22
C THR A 100 -1.71 2.99 12.82
N VAL A 101 -2.90 3.46 13.17
CA VAL A 101 -3.38 4.82 12.91
C VAL A 101 -4.03 5.45 14.12
#